data_AF-A0A0F7DBH1-F1
#
_entry.id   AF-A0A0F7DBH1-F1
#
_cell.length_a   1.000
_cell.length_b   1.000
_cell.length_c   1.000
_cell.angle_alpha   90.00
_cell.angle_beta   90.00
_cell.angle_gamma   90.00
#
_symmetry.space_group_name_H-M   'P 1'
#
loop_
_entity.id
_entity.type
_entity.pdbx_description
1 polymer ?
#
loop_
_entity_poly.entity_id
_entity_poly.type
_entity_poly.pdbx_seq_one_letter_code
_entity_poly.pdbx_strand_id
1 'polypeptide(L)'
;MRKGLVIVGHGSQLPHYNRVMELHAERIRKFGIFDEVEIAFVARNRKPSPDEAVRGMDCDVVYLVPLFISYGLHVTEDLPDFFGFERREGVKEGEFDGKRVIICEPIGEDIFLTYAVLNSVFRVGETSRQPSR
;
A
#
# COMPACT_ATOMS: atom_id res chain seq x y z
N MET A 1 -11.19 18.12 5.53
CA MET A 1 -10.26 17.13 6.09
C MET A 1 -9.53 16.49 4.92
N ARG A 2 -8.22 16.71 4.81
CA ARG A 2 -7.36 16.14 3.75
C ARG A 2 -7.01 14.69 4.07
N LYS A 3 -7.14 13.81 3.09
CA LYS A 3 -6.96 12.36 3.20
C LYS A 3 -5.79 11.89 2.35
N GLY A 4 -4.84 11.24 2.99
CA GLY A 4 -3.70 10.59 2.36
C GLY A 4 -3.87 9.07 2.26
N LEU A 5 -3.28 8.47 1.22
CA LEU A 5 -3.10 7.02 1.11
C LEU A 5 -1.60 6.69 0.96
N VAL A 6 -1.11 5.72 1.73
CA VAL A 6 0.20 5.11 1.53
C VAL A 6 0.02 3.63 1.20
N ILE A 7 0.50 3.22 0.03
CA ILE A 7 0.60 1.79 -0.31
C ILE A 7 1.89 1.25 0.28
N VAL A 8 1.78 0.31 1.21
CA VAL A 8 2.94 -0.24 1.92
C VAL A 8 3.32 -1.59 1.33
N GLY A 9 4.51 -1.69 0.75
CA GLY A 9 5.09 -2.94 0.29
C GLY A 9 6.17 -3.46 1.23
N HIS A 10 6.60 -4.71 1.02
CA HIS A 10 7.81 -5.22 1.68
C HIS A 10 9.03 -4.42 1.20
N GLY A 11 9.14 -4.27 -0.12
CA GLY A 11 10.33 -3.76 -0.79
C GLY A 11 11.12 -4.90 -1.40
N SER A 12 11.48 -4.76 -2.67
CA SER A 12 12.28 -5.75 -3.39
C SER A 12 13.46 -5.05 -4.06
N GLN A 13 14.59 -5.77 -4.17
CA GLN A 13 15.69 -5.34 -5.04
C GLN A 13 15.32 -5.46 -6.53
N LEU A 14 14.31 -6.25 -6.87
CA LEU A 14 13.84 -6.40 -8.24
C LEU A 14 13.09 -5.13 -8.68
N PRO A 15 13.52 -4.45 -9.77
CA PRO A 15 12.91 -3.19 -10.20
C PRO A 15 11.41 -3.31 -10.53
N HIS A 16 10.94 -4.51 -10.90
CA HIS A 16 9.55 -4.71 -11.29
C HIS A 16 8.58 -4.48 -10.13
N TYR A 17 8.93 -4.86 -8.90
CA TYR A 17 8.07 -4.69 -7.74
C TYR A 17 7.72 -3.22 -7.50
N ASN A 18 8.73 -2.33 -7.53
CA ASN A 18 8.53 -0.89 -7.36
C ASN A 18 7.68 -0.30 -8.49
N ARG A 19 7.91 -0.74 -9.73
CA ARG A 19 7.08 -0.29 -10.87
C ARG A 19 5.61 -0.67 -10.72
N VAL A 20 5.32 -1.86 -10.17
CA VAL A 20 3.93 -2.29 -9.92
C VAL A 20 3.30 -1.46 -8.81
N MET A 21 4.02 -1.21 -7.71
CA MET A 21 3.53 -0.31 -6.65
C MET A 21 3.24 1.09 -7.17
N GLU A 22 4.16 1.68 -7.94
CA GLU A 22 3.98 3.01 -8.52
C GLU A 22 2.80 3.03 -9.49
N LEU A 23 2.63 1.99 -10.32
CA LEU A 23 1.47 1.86 -11.21
C LEU A 23 0.14 1.91 -10.43
N HIS A 24 0.06 1.27 -9.27
CA HIS A 24 -1.14 1.34 -8.44
C HIS A 24 -1.32 2.72 -7.82
N ALA A 25 -0.26 3.34 -7.31
CA ALA A 25 -0.31 4.71 -6.80
C ALA A 25 -0.80 5.69 -7.88
N GLU A 26 -0.22 5.66 -9.08
CA GLU A 26 -0.64 6.49 -10.22
C GLU A 26 -2.11 6.28 -10.61
N ARG A 27 -2.58 5.03 -10.65
CA ARG A 27 -3.99 4.73 -10.93
C ARG A 27 -4.92 5.36 -9.89
N ILE A 28 -4.56 5.27 -8.62
CA ILE A 28 -5.38 5.82 -7.53
C ILE A 28 -5.33 7.36 -7.53
N ARG A 29 -4.16 7.97 -7.79
CA ARG A 29 -4.04 9.43 -7.97
C ARG A 29 -4.99 9.93 -9.05
N LYS A 30 -5.10 9.21 -10.18
CA LYS A 30 -6.01 9.55 -11.29
C LYS A 30 -7.50 9.47 -10.92
N PHE A 31 -7.87 8.71 -9.89
CA PHE A 31 -9.25 8.66 -9.43
C PHE A 31 -9.66 9.90 -8.62
N GLY A 32 -8.71 10.67 -8.07
CA GLY A 32 -9.00 11.90 -7.32
C GLY A 32 -9.76 11.70 -6.01
N ILE A 33 -9.69 10.49 -5.41
CA ILE A 33 -10.43 10.14 -4.18
C ILE A 33 -9.64 10.53 -2.91
N PHE A 34 -8.32 10.52 -3.00
CA PHE A 34 -7.37 10.94 -1.97
C PHE A 34 -6.64 12.21 -2.43
N ASP A 35 -6.31 13.08 -1.48
CA ASP A 35 -5.60 14.33 -1.75
C ASP A 35 -4.12 14.06 -2.08
N GLU A 36 -3.52 13.05 -1.44
CA GLU A 36 -2.15 12.59 -1.70
C GLU A 36 -2.08 11.06 -1.67
N VAL A 37 -1.24 10.49 -2.53
CA VAL A 37 -1.01 9.04 -2.61
C VAL A 37 0.48 8.80 -2.74
N GLU A 38 1.05 7.99 -1.84
CA GLU A 38 2.47 7.65 -1.81
C GLU A 38 2.68 6.13 -1.72
N ILE A 39 3.92 5.70 -1.97
CA ILE A 39 4.37 4.32 -1.71
C ILE A 39 5.42 4.32 -0.61
N ALA A 40 5.45 3.27 0.22
CA ALA A 40 6.45 3.10 1.25
C ALA A 40 6.83 1.62 1.43
N PHE A 41 7.95 1.38 2.11
CA PHE A 41 8.51 0.03 2.26
C PHE A 41 8.89 -0.29 3.70
N VAL A 42 8.46 -1.43 4.22
CA VAL A 42 8.85 -1.89 5.57
C VAL A 42 10.30 -2.41 5.63
N ALA A 43 10.88 -2.85 4.52
CA ALA A 43 12.27 -3.32 4.51
C ALA A 43 13.24 -2.16 4.83
N ARG A 44 14.07 -2.35 5.87
CA ARG A 44 14.96 -1.30 6.41
C ARG A 44 15.96 -0.72 5.41
N ASN A 45 16.27 -1.44 4.33
CA ASN A 45 17.18 -0.99 3.26
C ASN A 45 16.46 -0.33 2.07
N ARG A 46 15.17 -0.01 2.22
CA ARG A 46 14.33 0.62 1.20
C ARG A 46 13.76 1.93 1.73
N LYS A 47 13.53 2.87 0.82
CA LYS A 47 13.03 4.21 1.10
C LYS A 47 11.93 4.61 0.10
N PRO A 48 10.97 5.45 0.50
CA PRO A 48 10.78 5.93 1.87
C PRO A 48 10.25 4.82 2.80
N SER A 49 10.54 4.91 4.10
CA SER A 49 9.88 4.08 5.11
C SER A 49 8.46 4.61 5.41
N PRO A 50 7.55 3.81 6.01
CA PRO A 50 6.16 4.22 6.24
C PRO A 50 6.03 5.52 7.03
N ASP A 51 6.85 5.69 8.07
CA ASP A 51 6.89 6.90 8.89
C ASP A 51 7.38 8.12 8.09
N GLU A 52 8.40 7.96 7.23
CA GLU A 52 8.89 9.04 6.36
C GLU A 52 7.83 9.47 5.34
N ALA A 53 7.12 8.51 4.74
CA ALA A 53 6.02 8.81 3.83
C ALA A 53 4.92 9.59 4.55
N VAL A 54 4.48 9.14 5.73
CA VAL A 54 3.46 9.85 6.52
C VAL A 54 3.91 11.25 6.92
N ARG A 55 5.19 11.45 7.32
CA ARG A 55 5.72 12.79 7.63
C ARG A 55 5.67 13.73 6.42
N GLY A 56 5.99 13.22 5.23
CA GLY A 56 6.04 14.00 3.99
C GLY A 56 4.68 14.48 3.47
N MET A 57 3.58 13.88 3.90
CA MET A 57 2.23 14.21 3.39
C MET A 57 1.59 15.38 4.13
N ASP A 58 0.88 16.27 3.45
CA ASP A 58 0.10 17.33 4.10
C ASP A 58 -1.38 16.90 4.24
N CYS A 59 -1.63 15.93 5.13
CA CYS A 59 -2.94 15.31 5.31
C CYS A 59 -3.33 15.22 6.80
N ASP A 60 -4.62 15.41 7.09
CA ASP A 60 -5.18 15.29 8.44
C ASP A 60 -5.32 13.82 8.85
N VAL A 61 -5.65 12.94 7.89
CA VAL A 61 -5.73 11.48 8.06
C VAL A 61 -4.94 10.78 6.97
N VAL A 62 -4.18 9.75 7.33
CA VAL A 62 -3.41 8.92 6.41
C VAL A 62 -3.77 7.45 6.59
N TYR A 63 -4.21 6.83 5.51
CA TYR A 63 -4.49 5.39 5.45
C TYR A 63 -3.25 4.66 4.92
N LEU A 64 -2.77 3.66 5.66
CA LEU A 64 -1.73 2.75 5.21
C LEU A 64 -2.35 1.43 4.81
N VAL A 65 -2.25 1.07 3.53
CA VAL A 65 -2.77 -0.19 2.99
C VAL A 65 -1.60 -1.13 2.72
N PRO A 66 -1.46 -2.23 3.48
CA PRO A 66 -0.44 -3.24 3.23
C PRO A 66 -0.75 -4.00 1.93
N LEU A 67 0.12 -3.88 0.94
CA LEU A 67 0.08 -4.67 -0.30
C LEU A 67 0.69 -6.07 -0.07
N PHE A 68 0.04 -6.84 0.81
CA PHE A 68 0.45 -8.17 1.27
C PHE A 68 -0.70 -9.17 1.16
N ILE A 69 -0.35 -10.46 1.00
CA ILE A 69 -1.33 -11.55 0.87
C ILE A 69 -1.80 -12.09 2.23
N SER A 70 -1.05 -11.89 3.30
CA SER A 70 -1.40 -12.42 4.62
C SER A 70 -0.90 -11.52 5.74
N TYR A 71 -1.36 -11.80 6.95
CA TYR A 71 -0.84 -11.27 8.21
C TYR A 71 0.52 -11.91 8.59
N GLY A 72 1.54 -11.65 7.77
CA GLY A 72 2.92 -11.96 8.14
C GLY A 72 3.51 -10.94 9.13
N LEU A 73 4.71 -11.23 9.66
CA LEU A 73 5.45 -10.37 10.59
C LEU A 73 5.60 -8.92 10.09
N HIS A 74 5.71 -8.73 8.78
CA HIS A 74 5.78 -7.39 8.18
C HIS A 74 4.54 -6.53 8.43
N VAL A 75 3.35 -7.16 8.52
CA VAL A 75 2.07 -6.48 8.71
C VAL A 75 1.68 -6.41 10.20
N THR A 76 1.96 -7.49 10.94
CA THR A 76 1.59 -7.60 12.35
C THR A 76 2.58 -6.96 13.30
N GLU A 77 3.87 -6.88 12.94
CA GLU A 77 4.94 -6.36 13.80
C GLU A 77 5.68 -5.17 13.19
N ASP A 78 6.33 -5.34 12.02
CA ASP A 78 7.24 -4.32 11.50
C ASP A 78 6.51 -3.01 11.14
N LEU A 79 5.35 -3.10 10.46
CA LEU A 79 4.60 -1.91 10.06
C LEU A 79 4.07 -1.11 11.27
N PRO A 80 3.40 -1.73 12.27
CA PRO A 80 3.00 -1.03 13.50
C PRO A 80 4.15 -0.38 14.27
N ASP A 81 5.33 -1.00 14.28
CA ASP A 81 6.51 -0.50 15.00
C ASP A 81 6.97 0.89 14.51
N PHE A 82 6.76 1.22 13.22
CA PHE A 82 7.07 2.56 12.68
C PHE A 82 6.27 3.69 13.34
N PHE A 83 5.11 3.35 13.93
CA PHE A 83 4.18 4.31 14.52
C PHE A 83 4.00 4.11 16.03
N GLY A 84 4.68 3.13 16.62
CA GLY A 84 4.49 2.75 18.04
C GLY A 84 3.10 2.16 18.31
N PHE A 85 2.47 1.54 17.30
CA PHE A 85 1.15 0.93 17.43
C PHE A 85 1.24 -0.51 17.95
N GLU A 86 0.12 -1.04 18.44
CA GLU A 86 0.03 -2.41 18.94
C GLU A 86 0.28 -3.45 17.84
N ARG A 87 1.04 -4.50 18.18
CA ARG A 87 1.30 -5.65 17.32
C ARG A 87 0.15 -6.65 17.38
N ARG A 88 -0.78 -6.55 16.44
CA ARG A 88 -1.93 -7.46 16.31
C ARG A 88 -2.43 -7.56 14.86
N GLU A 89 -3.38 -8.44 14.62
CA GLU A 89 -4.16 -8.45 13.37
C GLU A 89 -5.29 -7.41 13.40
N GLY A 90 -5.93 -7.21 12.24
CA GLY A 90 -6.99 -6.23 12.04
C GLY A 90 -6.50 -4.80 11.88
N VAL A 91 -7.47 -3.89 11.78
CA VAL A 91 -7.24 -2.44 11.68
C VAL A 91 -6.62 -1.88 12.96
N LYS A 92 -5.61 -1.01 12.80
CA LYS A 92 -5.00 -0.23 13.89
C LYS A 92 -5.13 1.25 13.59
N GLU A 93 -5.43 2.02 14.63
CA GLU A 93 -5.62 3.46 14.52
C GLU A 93 -4.93 4.17 15.68
N GLY A 94 -4.34 5.32 15.40
CA GLY A 94 -3.74 6.19 16.39
C GLY A 94 -3.31 7.51 15.78
N GLU A 95 -2.48 8.24 16.50
CA GLU A 95 -1.90 9.51 16.05
C GLU A 95 -0.40 9.35 15.85
N PHE A 96 0.13 10.00 14.80
CA PHE A 96 1.56 10.07 14.54
C PHE A 96 1.90 11.45 13.98
N ASP A 97 2.83 12.16 14.62
CA ASP A 97 3.25 13.52 14.27
C ASP A 97 2.06 14.48 14.01
N GLY A 98 1.03 14.41 14.88
CA GLY A 98 -0.17 15.26 14.80
C GLY A 98 -1.22 14.83 13.76
N LYS A 99 -1.00 13.71 13.07
CA LYS A 99 -1.89 13.19 12.01
C LYS A 99 -2.58 11.93 12.48
N ARG A 100 -3.86 11.76 12.12
CA ARG A 100 -4.58 10.50 12.35
C ARG A 100 -4.05 9.45 11.38
N VAL A 101 -3.55 8.33 11.89
CA VAL A 101 -2.98 7.24 11.09
C VAL A 101 -3.81 5.99 11.27
N ILE A 102 -4.21 5.38 10.15
CA ILE A 102 -5.01 4.15 10.10
C ILE A 102 -4.25 3.11 9.29
N ILE A 103 -3.75 2.07 9.95
CA ILE A 103 -3.20 0.88 9.29
C ILE A 103 -4.37 -0.05 8.98
N CYS A 104 -4.70 -0.17 7.70
CA CYS A 104 -5.73 -1.05 7.19
C CYS A 104 -5.29 -2.52 7.21
N GLU A 105 -6.23 -3.41 6.91
CA GLU A 105 -5.94 -4.83 6.70
C GLU A 105 -5.16 -5.06 5.40
N PRO A 106 -4.33 -6.11 5.32
CA PRO A 106 -3.69 -6.50 4.07
C PRO A 106 -4.74 -6.95 3.05
N ILE A 107 -4.46 -6.71 1.76
CA ILE A 107 -5.42 -6.96 0.67
C ILE A 107 -5.73 -8.43 0.39
N GLY A 108 -5.01 -9.37 1.01
CA GLY A 108 -4.98 -10.77 0.60
C GLY A 108 -6.29 -11.54 0.69
N GLU A 109 -7.16 -11.18 1.63
CA GLU A 109 -8.47 -11.82 1.83
C GLU A 109 -9.61 -11.11 1.07
N ASP A 110 -9.31 -10.00 0.40
CA ASP A 110 -10.31 -9.26 -0.36
C ASP A 110 -10.77 -10.05 -1.60
N ILE A 111 -12.07 -10.03 -1.89
CA ILE A 111 -12.66 -10.69 -3.06
C ILE A 111 -12.01 -10.22 -4.38
N PHE A 112 -11.50 -8.99 -4.46
CA PHE A 112 -10.77 -8.47 -5.61
C PHE A 112 -9.47 -9.24 -5.89
N LEU A 113 -8.81 -9.82 -4.89
CA LEU A 113 -7.66 -10.71 -5.10
C LEU A 113 -8.09 -12.01 -5.76
N THR A 114 -9.27 -12.54 -5.40
CA THR A 114 -9.85 -13.70 -6.09
C THR A 114 -10.14 -13.36 -7.55
N TYR A 115 -10.73 -12.20 -7.83
CA TYR A 115 -10.95 -11.74 -9.20
C TYR A 115 -9.65 -11.48 -9.96
N ALA A 116 -8.60 -10.97 -9.32
CA ALA A 116 -7.30 -10.79 -9.94
C ALA A 116 -6.67 -12.13 -10.37
N VAL A 117 -6.79 -13.16 -9.52
CA VAL A 117 -6.36 -14.54 -9.85
C VAL A 117 -7.13 -15.06 -11.05
N LEU A 118 -8.46 -14.94 -11.07
CA LEU A 118 -9.29 -15.34 -12.21
C LEU A 118 -8.92 -14.57 -13.48
N ASN A 119 -8.68 -13.27 -13.37
CA ASN A 119 -8.36 -12.44 -14.53
C ASN A 119 -6.94 -12.68 -15.08
N SER A 120 -6.05 -13.29 -14.31
CA SER A 120 -4.77 -13.81 -14.83
C SER A 120 -4.99 -14.86 -15.93
N VAL A 121 -6.06 -15.66 -15.81
CA VAL A 121 -6.50 -16.65 -16.82
C VAL A 121 -7.33 -16.00 -17.92
N PHE A 122 -8.38 -15.26 -17.53
CA PHE A 122 -9.38 -14.76 -18.49
C PHE A 122 -8.95 -13.52 -19.27
N ARG A 123 -7.98 -12.75 -18.76
CA ARG A 123 -7.41 -11.55 -19.40
C ARG A 123 -8.45 -10.54 -19.90
N VAL A 124 -9.56 -10.42 -19.17
CA VAL A 124 -10.62 -9.47 -19.46
C VAL A 124 -10.08 -8.05 -19.21
N GLY A 125 -10.35 -7.15 -20.17
CA GLY A 125 -9.89 -5.76 -20.11
C GLY A 125 -8.49 -5.52 -20.68
N GLU A 126 -7.81 -6.53 -21.22
CA GLU A 126 -6.64 -6.28 -22.06
C GLU A 126 -7.08 -5.77 -23.43
N THR A 127 -6.91 -4.47 -23.66
CA THR A 127 -6.94 -3.91 -25.01
C THR A 127 -5.72 -4.44 -25.76
N SER A 128 -5.89 -5.59 -26.42
CA SER A 128 -4.99 -6.21 -27.42
C SER A 128 -3.54 -5.70 -27.37
N ARG A 129 -2.67 -6.40 -26.63
CA ARG A 129 -1.23 -6.33 -26.93
C ARG A 129 -1.06 -6.81 -28.36
N GLN A 130 -0.56 -5.94 -29.25
CA GLN A 130 -0.04 -6.40 -30.54
C GLN A 130 0.95 -7.54 -30.25
N PRO A 131 0.85 -8.69 -30.94
CA PRO A 131 1.85 -9.73 -30.80
C PRO A 131 3.19 -9.15 -31.26
N SER A 132 4.17 -9.16 -30.36
CA SER A 132 5.57 -8.92 -30.73
C SER A 132 5.96 -9.96 -31.77
N ARG A 133 6.37 -9.48 -32.94
CA ARG A 133 7.01 -10.26 -34.01
C ARG A 133 8.23 -11.01 -33.50
#